data_AF-A0A2I0PTS6-F1
#
_entry.id   AF-A0A2I0PTS6-F1
#
_cell.length_a   1.000
_cell.length_b   1.000
_cell.length_c   1.000
_cell.angle_alpha   90.00
_cell.angle_beta   90.00
_cell.angle_gamma   90.00
#
_symmetry.space_group_name_H-M   'P 1'
#
loop_
_entity.id
_entity.type
_entity.pdbx_description
1 polymer ?
#
loop_
_entity_poly.entity_id
_entity_poly.type
_entity_poly.pdbx_seq_one_letter_code
_entity_poly.pdbx_strand_id
1 'polypeptide(L)'
;MKPEDDPWLKNAHKNAEHLAAEIEKLSSLTGPIRENRPIITKYQDFWNQAKLTTALFKELKPLAQSDRDLLWKQFNTLCWEVKEKQKTEYGSLESLSQGHVDEITKLTELAQLPANTTDLELHDLVERGQALKNAGDLLGKYKHEMLAKHKKTCFDQIQKIRKTHDTAWGSVKAGKPRQQSETESRVRKNLEANYERHEKAASALENFQIGRAHILAFLRTCEIPEKVTAAKAQLADTEARIKDIEEGIRKLNLWIAEDERVLKGK
;
A
#
# COMPACT_ATOMS: atom_id res chain seq x y z
N MET A 1 4.39 -32.45 -64.57
CA MET A 1 5.65 -32.16 -63.88
C MET A 1 5.41 -32.37 -62.40
N LYS A 2 6.30 -33.08 -61.70
CA LYS A 2 6.22 -33.12 -60.24
C LYS A 2 6.62 -31.73 -59.72
N PRO A 3 6.08 -31.26 -58.58
CA PRO A 3 6.48 -29.99 -57.96
C PRO A 3 8.00 -29.88 -57.71
N GLU A 4 8.68 -31.03 -57.68
CA GLU A 4 10.13 -31.18 -57.50
C GLU A 4 10.95 -30.67 -58.70
N ASP A 5 10.34 -30.57 -59.89
CA ASP A 5 11.01 -30.22 -61.15
C ASP A 5 11.02 -28.70 -61.43
N ASP A 6 10.25 -27.91 -60.67
CA ASP A 6 10.15 -26.45 -60.81
C ASP A 6 10.63 -25.74 -59.52
N PRO A 7 11.80 -25.08 -59.55
CA PRO A 7 12.34 -24.33 -58.43
C PRO A 7 11.39 -23.26 -57.87
N TRP A 8 10.51 -22.68 -58.71
CA TRP A 8 9.53 -21.69 -58.26
C TRP A 8 8.45 -22.33 -57.39
N LEU A 9 7.87 -23.45 -57.84
CA LEU A 9 6.82 -24.17 -57.10
C LEU A 9 7.35 -24.70 -55.77
N LYS A 10 8.58 -25.24 -55.77
CA LYS A 10 9.24 -25.71 -54.54
C LYS A 10 9.42 -24.59 -53.51
N ASN A 11 9.87 -23.41 -53.95
CA ASN A 11 10.04 -22.26 -53.06
C ASN A 11 8.70 -21.66 -52.61
N ALA A 12 7.70 -21.62 -53.50
CA ALA A 12 6.35 -21.14 -53.18
C ALA A 12 5.69 -22.03 -52.10
N HIS A 13 5.82 -23.34 -52.22
CA HIS A 13 5.29 -24.29 -51.24
C HIS A 13 5.98 -24.13 -49.88
N LYS A 14 7.32 -24.08 -49.84
CA LYS A 14 8.08 -23.88 -48.60
C LYS A 14 7.70 -22.56 -47.89
N ASN A 15 7.50 -21.49 -48.65
CA ASN A 15 7.05 -20.21 -48.11
C ASN A 15 5.62 -20.27 -47.56
N ALA A 16 4.73 -21.02 -48.22
CA ALA A 16 3.36 -21.25 -47.75
C ALA A 16 3.36 -22.07 -46.44
N GLU A 17 4.18 -23.12 -46.34
CA GLU A 17 4.36 -23.89 -45.10
C GLU A 17 4.86 -23.01 -43.94
N HIS A 18 5.81 -22.11 -44.21
CA HIS A 18 6.30 -21.17 -43.21
C HIS A 18 5.19 -20.24 -42.72
N LEU A 19 4.39 -19.65 -43.62
CA LEU A 19 3.24 -18.83 -43.24
C LEU A 19 2.19 -19.61 -42.46
N ALA A 20 1.91 -20.85 -42.88
CA ALA A 20 0.96 -21.72 -42.20
C ALA A 20 1.42 -21.99 -40.75
N ALA A 21 2.70 -22.28 -40.54
CA ALA A 21 3.26 -22.47 -39.19
C ALA A 21 3.12 -21.22 -38.30
N GLU A 22 3.29 -20.02 -38.86
CA GLU A 22 3.13 -18.78 -38.11
C GLU A 22 1.66 -18.45 -37.80
N ILE A 23 0.74 -18.83 -38.69
CA ILE A 23 -0.71 -18.74 -38.44
C ILE A 23 -1.14 -19.76 -37.38
N GLU A 24 -0.57 -20.97 -37.40
CA GLU A 24 -0.80 -21.99 -36.36
C GLU A 24 -0.35 -21.48 -34.98
N LYS A 25 0.83 -20.85 -34.91
CA LYS A 25 1.30 -20.17 -33.68
C LYS A 25 0.30 -19.10 -33.22
N LEU A 26 -0.16 -18.25 -34.13
CA LEU A 26 -1.17 -17.24 -33.83
C LEU A 26 -2.48 -17.85 -33.33
N SER A 27 -2.91 -18.98 -33.91
CA SER A 27 -4.08 -19.74 -33.48
C SER A 27 -3.94 -20.23 -32.04
N SER A 28 -2.77 -20.76 -31.65
CA SER A 28 -2.55 -21.20 -30.27
C SER A 28 -2.67 -20.07 -29.22
N LEU A 29 -2.35 -18.83 -29.61
CA LEU A 29 -2.54 -17.64 -28.77
C LEU A 29 -4.02 -17.25 -28.59
N THR A 30 -4.93 -17.77 -29.42
CA THR A 30 -6.38 -17.54 -29.23
C THR A 30 -6.97 -18.35 -28.09
N GLY A 31 -6.37 -19.49 -27.72
CA GLY A 31 -6.84 -20.35 -26.63
C GLY A 31 -6.97 -19.61 -25.28
N PRO A 32 -5.90 -18.96 -24.77
CA PRO A 32 -5.97 -18.15 -23.55
C PRO A 32 -6.99 -17.00 -23.61
N ILE A 33 -7.23 -16.45 -24.81
CA ILE A 33 -8.24 -15.41 -25.04
C ILE A 33 -9.64 -16.02 -24.92
N ARG A 34 -9.90 -17.20 -25.50
CA ARG A 34 -11.15 -17.94 -25.37
C ARG A 34 -11.46 -18.32 -23.91
N GLU A 35 -10.45 -18.70 -23.14
CA GLU A 35 -10.55 -19.15 -21.75
C GLU A 35 -10.63 -18.02 -20.70
N ASN A 36 -10.72 -16.74 -21.11
CA ASN A 36 -10.85 -15.59 -20.21
C ASN A 36 -9.72 -15.47 -19.15
N ARG A 37 -8.49 -15.90 -19.46
CA ARG A 37 -7.30 -15.71 -18.61
C ARG A 37 -6.90 -14.20 -18.54
N PRO A 38 -6.03 -13.77 -17.59
CA PRO A 38 -5.76 -12.35 -17.30
C PRO A 38 -5.49 -11.48 -18.54
N ILE A 39 -6.14 -10.31 -18.57
CA ILE A 39 -6.53 -9.59 -19.80
C ILE A 39 -5.35 -8.94 -20.56
N ILE A 40 -4.33 -8.44 -19.87
CA ILE A 40 -3.44 -7.43 -20.49
C ILE A 40 -2.35 -8.06 -21.38
N THR A 41 -1.74 -9.17 -20.96
CA THR A 41 -0.62 -9.77 -21.70
C THR A 41 -1.10 -10.58 -22.91
N LYS A 42 -2.24 -11.27 -22.81
CA LYS A 42 -2.76 -12.17 -23.86
C LYS A 42 -3.01 -11.48 -25.20
N TYR A 43 -3.61 -10.27 -25.19
CA TYR A 43 -3.90 -9.54 -26.43
C TYR A 43 -2.63 -8.92 -27.03
N GLN A 44 -1.71 -8.45 -26.19
CA GLN A 44 -0.46 -7.87 -26.65
C GLN A 44 0.38 -8.91 -27.39
N ASP A 45 0.51 -10.12 -26.83
CA ASP A 45 1.24 -11.23 -27.45
C ASP A 45 0.62 -11.63 -28.79
N PHE A 46 -0.71 -11.76 -28.85
CA PHE A 46 -1.44 -12.03 -30.09
C PHE A 46 -1.18 -10.95 -31.15
N TRP A 47 -1.33 -9.67 -30.81
CA TRP A 47 -1.17 -8.58 -31.77
C TRP A 47 0.29 -8.38 -32.22
N ASN A 48 1.26 -8.71 -31.36
CA ASN A 48 2.67 -8.74 -31.74
C ASN A 48 2.94 -9.84 -32.78
N GLN A 49 2.44 -11.05 -32.53
CA GLN A 49 2.55 -12.16 -33.49
C GLN A 49 1.82 -11.84 -34.81
N ALA A 50 0.61 -11.27 -34.75
CA ALA A 50 -0.15 -10.89 -35.94
C ALA A 50 0.59 -9.87 -36.82
N LYS A 51 1.35 -8.93 -36.21
CA LYS A 51 2.20 -8.00 -36.95
C LYS A 51 3.34 -8.71 -37.68
N LEU A 52 3.99 -9.68 -37.03
CA LEU A 52 5.04 -10.50 -37.64
C LEU A 52 4.48 -11.30 -38.83
N THR A 53 3.35 -11.99 -38.65
CA THR A 53 2.68 -12.72 -39.73
C THR A 53 2.31 -11.80 -40.90
N THR A 54 1.82 -10.58 -40.62
CA THR A 54 1.52 -9.57 -41.66
C THR A 54 2.76 -9.16 -42.45
N ALA A 55 3.92 -9.04 -41.81
CA ALA A 55 5.19 -8.74 -42.49
C ALA A 55 5.60 -9.90 -43.41
N LEU A 56 5.47 -11.15 -42.95
CA LEU A 56 5.81 -12.34 -43.73
C LEU A 56 4.98 -12.47 -45.03
N PHE A 57 3.69 -12.09 -45.01
CA PHE A 57 2.87 -12.03 -46.23
C PHE A 57 3.40 -11.06 -47.30
N LYS A 58 4.23 -10.08 -46.92
CA LYS A 58 4.86 -9.13 -47.84
C LYS A 58 6.23 -9.59 -48.30
N GLU A 59 7.00 -10.18 -47.39
CA GLU A 59 8.40 -10.57 -47.58
C GLU A 59 8.56 -11.90 -48.31
N LEU A 60 7.72 -12.89 -48.01
CA LEU A 60 7.84 -14.22 -48.58
C LEU A 60 7.31 -14.26 -50.02
N LYS A 61 8.25 -14.27 -50.95
CA LYS A 61 8.02 -14.47 -52.39
C LYS A 61 9.01 -15.53 -52.92
N PRO A 62 8.60 -16.40 -53.84
CA PRO A 62 7.26 -16.50 -54.42
C PRO A 62 6.23 -17.13 -53.47
N LEU A 63 4.94 -16.91 -53.75
CA LEU A 63 3.81 -17.60 -53.11
C LEU A 63 2.76 -17.88 -54.18
N ALA A 64 2.17 -19.08 -54.17
CA ALA A 64 1.04 -19.37 -55.05
C ALA A 64 -0.17 -18.55 -54.62
N GLN A 65 -0.93 -18.03 -55.58
CA GLN A 65 -2.08 -17.17 -55.30
C GLN A 65 -3.15 -17.88 -54.47
N SER A 66 -3.42 -19.16 -54.78
CA SER A 66 -4.38 -19.99 -54.04
C SER A 66 -4.00 -20.14 -52.56
N ASP A 67 -2.72 -20.40 -52.28
CA ASP A 67 -2.21 -20.56 -50.92
C ASP A 67 -2.23 -19.23 -50.17
N ARG A 68 -1.85 -18.14 -50.86
CA ARG A 68 -1.92 -16.78 -50.31
C ARG A 68 -3.33 -16.45 -49.85
N ASP A 69 -4.32 -16.68 -50.70
CA ASP A 69 -5.72 -16.32 -50.42
C ASP A 69 -6.29 -17.18 -49.29
N LEU A 70 -5.99 -18.48 -49.27
CA LEU A 70 -6.39 -19.40 -48.21
C LEU A 70 -5.81 -18.98 -46.85
N LEU A 71 -4.49 -18.80 -46.78
CA LEU A 71 -3.80 -18.43 -45.54
C LEU A 71 -4.21 -17.03 -45.06
N TRP A 72 -4.37 -16.09 -46.00
CA TRP A 72 -4.83 -14.74 -45.68
C TRP A 72 -6.25 -14.74 -45.10
N LYS A 73 -7.15 -15.57 -45.65
CA LYS A 73 -8.49 -15.76 -45.10
C LYS A 73 -8.44 -16.30 -43.67
N GLN A 74 -7.67 -17.36 -43.42
CA GLN A 74 -7.50 -17.95 -42.08
C GLN A 74 -6.96 -16.93 -41.07
N PHE A 75 -5.90 -16.20 -41.45
CA PHE A 75 -5.31 -15.13 -40.65
C PHE A 75 -6.35 -14.07 -40.27
N ASN A 76 -7.12 -13.56 -41.25
CA ASN A 76 -8.13 -12.53 -40.98
C ASN A 76 -9.27 -13.04 -40.12
N THR A 77 -9.68 -14.30 -40.25
CA THR A 77 -10.68 -14.92 -39.36
C THR A 77 -10.21 -14.89 -37.91
N LEU A 78 -8.96 -15.27 -37.63
CA LEU A 78 -8.39 -15.21 -36.28
C LEU A 78 -8.32 -13.78 -35.75
N CYS A 79 -7.84 -12.83 -36.56
CA CYS A 79 -7.76 -11.43 -36.16
C CYS A 79 -9.14 -10.84 -35.86
N TRP A 80 -10.16 -11.18 -36.66
CA TRP A 80 -11.52 -10.72 -36.45
C TRP A 80 -12.11 -11.26 -35.15
N GLU A 81 -11.96 -12.57 -34.89
CA GLU A 81 -12.44 -13.20 -33.66
C GLU A 81 -11.85 -12.54 -32.40
N VAL A 82 -10.52 -12.38 -32.38
CA VAL A 82 -9.84 -11.75 -31.25
C VAL A 82 -10.25 -10.29 -31.08
N LYS A 83 -10.44 -9.57 -32.19
CA LYS A 83 -10.87 -8.16 -32.16
C LYS A 83 -12.28 -8.01 -31.58
N GLU A 84 -13.23 -8.84 -31.98
CA GLU A 84 -14.60 -8.80 -31.43
C GLU A 84 -14.63 -9.19 -29.96
N LYS A 85 -13.84 -10.19 -29.57
CA LYS A 85 -13.73 -10.59 -28.16
C LYS A 85 -13.08 -9.49 -27.31
N GLN A 86 -12.00 -8.89 -27.78
CA GLN A 86 -11.33 -7.77 -27.10
C GLN A 86 -12.28 -6.57 -26.95
N LYS A 87 -13.05 -6.25 -28.00
CA LYS A 87 -14.04 -5.17 -27.97
C LYS A 87 -15.14 -5.44 -26.93
N THR A 88 -15.61 -6.68 -26.85
CA THR A 88 -16.64 -7.09 -25.89
C THR A 88 -16.11 -7.02 -24.46
N GLU A 89 -14.95 -7.62 -24.18
CA GLU A 89 -14.31 -7.60 -22.86
C GLU A 89 -13.99 -6.16 -22.41
N TYR A 90 -13.46 -5.33 -23.32
CA TYR A 90 -13.18 -3.93 -23.02
C TYR A 90 -14.46 -3.15 -22.73
N GLY A 91 -15.55 -3.38 -23.49
CA GLY A 91 -16.85 -2.77 -23.23
C GLY A 91 -17.44 -3.17 -21.88
N SER A 92 -17.34 -4.44 -21.49
CA SER A 92 -17.74 -4.90 -20.16
C SER A 92 -16.90 -4.26 -19.05
N LEU A 93 -15.58 -4.18 -19.22
CA LEU A 93 -14.67 -3.52 -18.29
C LEU A 93 -14.95 -2.01 -18.19
N GLU A 94 -15.27 -1.37 -19.31
CA GLU A 94 -15.61 0.05 -19.35
C GLU A 94 -16.91 0.32 -18.57
N SER A 95 -17.96 -0.47 -18.79
CA SER A 95 -19.21 -0.39 -18.04
C SER A 95 -19.02 -0.64 -16.54
N LEU A 96 -18.28 -1.69 -16.16
CA LEU A 96 -17.95 -1.96 -14.76
C LEU A 96 -17.17 -0.81 -14.14
N SER A 97 -16.14 -0.34 -14.85
CA SER A 97 -15.31 0.76 -14.40
C SER A 97 -16.11 2.06 -14.29
N GLN A 98 -17.11 2.29 -15.14
CA GLN A 98 -18.00 3.45 -15.06
C GLN A 98 -18.91 3.36 -13.85
N GLY A 99 -19.47 2.17 -13.55
CA GLY A 99 -20.23 1.97 -12.31
C GLY A 99 -19.44 2.35 -11.05
N HIS A 100 -18.17 1.95 -10.99
CA HIS A 100 -17.26 2.36 -9.91
C HIS A 100 -17.03 3.87 -9.88
N VAL A 101 -16.89 4.53 -11.04
CA VAL A 101 -16.78 5.99 -11.12
C VAL A 101 -18.03 6.65 -10.56
N ASP A 102 -19.21 6.18 -10.91
CA ASP A 102 -20.48 6.78 -10.50
C ASP A 102 -20.66 6.68 -8.98
N GLU A 103 -20.31 5.54 -8.37
CA GLU A 103 -20.35 5.36 -6.91
C GLU A 103 -19.37 6.29 -6.18
N ILE A 104 -18.12 6.36 -6.66
CA ILE A 104 -17.12 7.27 -6.10
C ILE A 104 -17.58 8.72 -6.26
N THR A 105 -18.15 9.07 -7.42
CA THR A 105 -18.63 10.42 -7.72
C THR A 105 -19.71 10.84 -6.72
N LYS A 106 -20.70 10.00 -6.44
CA LYS A 106 -21.73 10.26 -5.41
C LYS A 106 -21.11 10.58 -4.04
N LEU A 107 -20.12 9.80 -3.61
CA LEU A 107 -19.43 10.06 -2.33
C LEU A 107 -18.64 11.37 -2.36
N THR A 108 -18.01 11.68 -3.48
CA THR A 108 -17.28 12.95 -3.63
C THR A 108 -18.23 14.15 -3.68
N GLU A 109 -19.43 14.02 -4.24
CA GLU A 109 -20.47 15.06 -4.21
C GLU A 109 -20.93 15.35 -2.78
N LEU A 110 -21.18 14.29 -1.99
CA LEU A 110 -21.48 14.44 -0.56
C LEU A 110 -20.32 15.11 0.20
N ALA A 111 -19.08 14.82 -0.19
CA ALA A 111 -17.90 15.40 0.42
C ALA A 111 -17.63 16.87 0.05
N GLN A 112 -18.29 17.44 -0.97
CA GLN A 112 -18.03 18.82 -1.38
C GLN A 112 -18.43 19.80 -0.29
N LEU A 113 -17.55 20.76 0.00
CA LEU A 113 -17.86 21.86 0.92
C LEU A 113 -18.56 23.01 0.17
N PRO A 114 -19.54 23.69 0.79
CA PRO A 114 -20.14 24.90 0.23
C PRO A 114 -19.09 25.99 -0.04
N ALA A 115 -19.29 26.77 -1.12
CA ALA A 115 -18.37 27.85 -1.49
C ALA A 115 -18.36 29.02 -0.47
N ASN A 116 -19.48 29.26 0.23
CA ASN A 116 -19.58 30.27 1.29
C ASN A 116 -19.34 29.63 2.65
N THR A 117 -18.13 29.86 3.17
CA THR A 117 -17.51 29.15 4.30
C THR A 117 -17.70 29.85 5.64
N THR A 118 -18.55 30.88 5.73
CA THR A 118 -18.67 31.72 6.94
C THR A 118 -19.36 31.04 8.12
N ASP A 119 -20.06 29.92 7.90
CA ASP A 119 -20.79 29.22 8.96
C ASP A 119 -20.81 27.70 8.74
N LEU A 120 -19.67 27.14 8.32
CA LEU A 120 -19.52 25.69 8.23
C LEU A 120 -19.47 25.12 9.65
N GLU A 121 -20.58 24.54 10.10
CA GLU A 121 -20.63 23.83 11.37
C GLU A 121 -19.58 22.73 11.41
N LEU A 122 -18.91 22.57 12.56
CA LEU A 122 -17.87 21.55 12.74
C LEU A 122 -18.40 20.14 12.42
N HIS A 123 -19.69 19.90 12.68
CA HIS A 123 -20.35 18.64 12.40
C HIS A 123 -20.36 18.33 10.89
N ASP A 124 -20.79 19.29 10.07
CA ASP A 124 -20.81 19.16 8.61
C ASP A 124 -19.41 18.89 8.04
N LEU A 125 -18.38 19.55 8.57
CA LEU A 125 -17.01 19.34 8.12
C LEU A 125 -16.51 17.92 8.42
N VAL A 126 -16.90 17.36 9.57
CA VAL A 126 -16.58 15.97 9.95
C VAL A 126 -17.33 14.97 9.08
N GLU A 127 -18.65 15.15 8.90
CA GLU A 127 -19.48 14.25 8.10
C GLU A 127 -19.02 14.19 6.64
N ARG A 128 -18.80 15.37 6.03
CA ARG A 128 -18.29 15.47 4.65
C ARG A 128 -16.86 14.95 4.54
N GLY A 129 -16.05 15.10 5.60
CA GLY A 129 -14.72 14.50 5.68
C GLY A 129 -14.77 12.96 5.70
N GLN A 130 -15.76 12.39 6.37
CA GLN A 130 -15.99 10.94 6.35
C GLN A 130 -16.45 10.47 4.96
N ALA A 131 -17.30 11.21 4.26
CA ALA A 131 -17.67 10.91 2.87
C ALA A 131 -16.44 10.93 1.94
N LEU A 132 -15.53 11.90 2.11
CA LEU A 132 -14.27 11.96 1.35
C LEU A 132 -13.37 10.75 1.61
N LYS A 133 -13.29 10.31 2.87
CA LYS A 133 -12.54 9.11 3.25
C LYS A 133 -13.14 7.87 2.57
N ASN A 134 -14.46 7.70 2.64
CA ASN A 134 -15.16 6.59 2.00
C ASN A 134 -14.91 6.55 0.49
N ALA A 135 -14.90 7.71 -0.19
CA ALA A 135 -14.57 7.80 -1.61
C ALA A 135 -13.14 7.31 -1.91
N GLY A 136 -12.18 7.68 -1.06
CA GLY A 136 -10.79 7.23 -1.13
C GLY A 136 -10.64 5.72 -0.94
N ASP A 137 -11.34 5.16 0.04
CA ASP A 137 -11.34 3.72 0.34
C ASP A 137 -11.96 2.92 -0.83
N LEU A 138 -13.05 3.42 -1.41
CA LEU A 138 -13.73 2.81 -2.55
C LEU A 138 -12.83 2.80 -3.81
N LEU A 139 -12.16 3.91 -4.10
CA LEU A 139 -11.14 3.97 -5.15
C LEU A 139 -10.01 2.97 -4.87
N GLY A 140 -9.51 2.90 -3.63
CA GLY A 140 -8.47 1.96 -3.23
C GLY A 140 -8.85 0.49 -3.48
N LYS A 141 -10.10 0.15 -3.18
CA LYS A 141 -10.67 -1.19 -3.37
C LYS A 141 -10.79 -1.54 -4.85
N TYR A 142 -11.43 -0.70 -5.66
CA TYR A 142 -11.78 -1.05 -7.04
C TYR A 142 -10.79 -0.58 -8.11
N LYS A 143 -9.69 0.09 -7.73
CA LYS A 143 -8.68 0.57 -8.71
C LYS A 143 -8.13 -0.50 -9.65
N HIS A 144 -8.20 -1.80 -9.32
CA HIS A 144 -7.70 -2.86 -10.20
C HIS A 144 -8.71 -3.25 -11.29
N GLU A 145 -10.00 -3.00 -11.06
CA GLU A 145 -11.10 -3.24 -12.00
C GLU A 145 -11.43 -2.02 -12.86
N MET A 146 -10.78 -0.88 -12.59
CA MET A 146 -11.03 0.36 -13.33
C MET A 146 -10.12 0.56 -14.53
N LEU A 147 -10.59 1.31 -15.52
CA LEU A 147 -9.75 1.83 -16.60
C LEU A 147 -8.81 2.92 -16.08
N ALA A 148 -7.63 3.06 -16.68
CA ALA A 148 -6.64 4.07 -16.28
C ALA A 148 -7.20 5.50 -16.30
N LYS A 149 -7.99 5.84 -17.33
CA LYS A 149 -8.68 7.14 -17.42
C LYS A 149 -9.63 7.39 -16.25
N HIS A 150 -10.42 6.38 -15.87
CA HIS A 150 -11.40 6.47 -14.80
C HIS A 150 -10.75 6.57 -13.41
N LYS A 151 -9.68 5.80 -13.17
CA LYS A 151 -8.87 5.93 -11.94
C LYS A 151 -8.35 7.36 -11.78
N LYS A 152 -7.80 7.91 -12.87
CA LYS A 152 -7.26 9.28 -12.87
C LYS A 152 -8.34 10.31 -12.56
N THR A 153 -9.50 10.22 -13.21
CA THR A 153 -10.63 11.12 -12.94
C THR A 153 -11.05 11.10 -11.47
N CYS A 154 -11.27 9.92 -10.90
CA CYS A 154 -11.65 9.79 -9.49
C CYS A 154 -10.56 10.31 -8.55
N PHE A 155 -9.30 9.98 -8.82
CA PHE A 155 -8.17 10.45 -8.02
C PHE A 155 -8.07 11.98 -8.03
N ASP A 156 -8.11 12.59 -9.21
CA ASP A 156 -8.00 14.04 -9.38
C ASP A 156 -9.17 14.76 -8.68
N GLN A 157 -10.39 14.21 -8.73
CA GLN A 157 -11.56 14.73 -8.02
C GLN A 157 -11.43 14.65 -6.49
N ILE A 158 -11.00 13.50 -5.96
CA ILE A 158 -10.75 13.32 -4.53
C ILE A 158 -9.67 14.28 -4.04
N GLN A 159 -8.58 14.45 -4.80
CA GLN A 159 -7.50 15.39 -4.46
C GLN A 159 -7.98 16.84 -4.45
N LYS A 160 -8.83 17.22 -5.42
CA LYS A 160 -9.42 18.57 -5.46
C LYS A 160 -10.24 18.86 -4.20
N ILE A 161 -11.11 17.94 -3.79
CA ILE A 161 -11.95 18.09 -2.59
C ILE A 161 -11.11 18.04 -1.31
N ARG A 162 -10.06 17.20 -1.26
CA ARG A 162 -9.14 17.18 -0.12
C ARG A 162 -8.52 18.55 0.13
N LYS A 163 -8.08 19.27 -0.91
CA LYS A 163 -7.52 20.61 -0.76
C LYS A 163 -8.50 21.61 -0.16
N THR A 164 -9.79 21.53 -0.50
CA THR A 164 -10.80 22.41 0.08
C THR A 164 -11.05 22.06 1.55
N HIS A 165 -11.08 20.76 1.89
CA HIS A 165 -11.15 20.28 3.27
C HIS A 165 -9.96 20.74 4.10
N ASP A 166 -8.74 20.57 3.62
CA ASP A 166 -7.52 20.97 4.32
C ASP A 166 -7.52 22.49 4.60
N THR A 167 -8.02 23.28 3.65
CA THR A 167 -8.18 24.74 3.82
C THR A 167 -9.21 25.07 4.88
N ALA A 168 -10.39 24.43 4.85
CA ALA A 168 -11.45 24.64 5.84
C ALA A 168 -10.99 24.23 7.26
N TRP A 169 -10.35 23.08 7.40
CA TRP A 169 -9.74 22.65 8.66
C TRP A 169 -8.64 23.60 9.14
N GLY A 170 -7.87 24.17 8.22
CA GLY A 170 -6.89 25.22 8.50
C GLY A 170 -7.55 26.45 9.16
N SER A 171 -8.66 26.93 8.61
CA SER A 171 -9.42 28.07 9.16
C SER A 171 -10.02 27.77 10.53
N VAL A 172 -10.59 26.57 10.73
CA VAL A 172 -11.10 26.13 12.05
C VAL A 172 -9.98 26.08 13.10
N LYS A 173 -8.79 25.61 12.70
CA LYS A 173 -7.61 25.57 13.57
C LYS A 173 -7.02 26.95 13.85
N ALA A 174 -7.11 27.88 12.90
CA ALA A 174 -6.62 29.25 13.07
C ALA A 174 -7.52 30.09 14.00
N GLY A 175 -8.83 29.82 14.03
CA GLY A 175 -9.78 30.45 14.96
C GLY A 175 -9.73 29.90 16.40
N LYS A 176 -9.07 28.75 16.61
CA LYS A 176 -8.78 28.24 17.95
C LYS A 176 -7.38 28.69 18.36
N PRO A 177 -7.17 29.33 19.53
CA PRO A 177 -5.83 29.54 20.04
C PRO A 177 -5.13 28.17 20.10
N ARG A 178 -3.98 28.11 19.42
CA ARG A 178 -3.06 26.96 19.34
C ARG A 178 -3.10 26.18 20.66
N GLN A 179 -3.57 24.93 20.61
CA GLN A 179 -3.86 24.07 21.77
C GLN A 179 -2.73 24.05 22.81
N GLN A 180 -2.76 24.98 23.76
CA GLN A 180 -2.10 24.83 25.05
C GLN A 180 -2.70 23.62 25.78
N SER A 181 -4.01 23.35 25.64
CA SER A 181 -4.69 22.28 26.37
C SER A 181 -4.27 20.84 26.01
N GLU A 182 -3.95 20.53 24.75
CA GLU A 182 -3.55 19.16 24.38
C GLU A 182 -2.09 18.88 24.73
N THR A 183 -1.22 19.89 24.57
CA THR A 183 0.18 19.81 25.01
C THR A 183 0.23 19.74 26.54
N GLU A 184 -0.50 20.58 27.25
CA GLU A 184 -0.61 20.55 28.72
C GLU A 184 -1.22 19.25 29.22
N SER A 185 -2.27 18.73 28.57
CA SER A 185 -2.89 17.45 28.95
C SER A 185 -1.90 16.29 28.79
N ARG A 186 -1.14 16.27 27.68
CA ARG A 186 -0.10 15.25 27.47
C ARG A 186 1.03 15.37 28.48
N VAL A 187 1.50 16.58 28.75
CA VAL A 187 2.57 16.83 29.73
C VAL A 187 2.09 16.47 31.14
N ARG A 188 0.86 16.80 31.54
CA ARG A 188 0.29 16.39 32.84
C ARG A 188 0.20 14.87 32.97
N LYS A 189 -0.25 14.17 31.93
CA LYS A 189 -0.33 12.70 31.93
C LYS A 189 1.05 12.05 32.03
N ASN A 190 2.05 12.62 31.34
CA ASN A 190 3.44 12.17 31.45
C ASN A 190 4.00 12.44 32.85
N LEU A 191 3.72 13.61 33.42
CA LEU A 191 4.14 14.00 34.76
C LEU A 191 3.59 13.03 35.82
N GLU A 192 2.30 12.74 35.77
CA GLU A 192 1.63 11.79 36.66
C GLU A 192 2.26 10.39 36.56
N ALA A 193 2.45 9.88 35.34
CA ALA A 193 3.08 8.58 35.12
C ALA A 193 4.55 8.54 35.57
N ASN A 194 5.28 9.63 35.42
CA ASN A 194 6.66 9.74 35.87
C ASN A 194 6.75 9.81 37.40
N TYR A 195 5.85 10.53 38.07
CA TYR A 195 5.74 10.56 39.53
C TYR A 195 5.41 9.17 40.10
N GLU A 196 4.45 8.45 39.51
CA GLU A 196 4.11 7.09 39.93
C GLU A 196 5.30 6.12 39.77
N ARG A 197 6.03 6.21 38.66
CA ARG A 197 7.26 5.43 38.44
C ARG A 197 8.35 5.78 39.43
N HIS A 198 8.49 7.06 39.76
CA HIS A 198 9.46 7.54 40.73
C HIS A 198 9.15 6.99 42.13
N GLU A 199 7.90 7.06 42.56
CA GLU A 199 7.44 6.49 43.84
C GLU A 199 7.74 4.99 43.92
N LYS A 200 7.35 4.22 42.89
CA LYS A 200 7.63 2.77 42.83
C LYS A 200 9.12 2.45 42.86
N ALA A 201 9.94 3.23 42.15
CA ALA A 201 11.39 3.05 42.15
C ALA A 201 12.00 3.38 43.52
N ALA A 202 11.52 4.44 44.20
CA ALA A 202 11.95 4.82 45.54
C ALA A 202 11.59 3.75 46.59
N SER A 203 10.37 3.22 46.57
CA SER A 203 9.97 2.11 47.46
C SER A 203 10.79 0.84 47.18
N ALA A 204 11.08 0.54 45.91
CA ALA A 204 11.94 -0.59 45.56
C ALA A 204 13.37 -0.38 46.11
N LEU A 205 13.93 0.82 45.96
CA LEU A 205 15.24 1.18 46.49
C LEU A 205 15.32 0.97 48.01
N GLU A 206 14.32 1.45 48.75
CA GLU A 206 14.23 1.28 50.20
C GLU A 206 14.23 -0.21 50.59
N ASN A 207 13.42 -1.04 49.91
CA ASN A 207 13.39 -2.48 50.15
C ASN A 207 14.75 -3.15 49.91
N PHE A 208 15.45 -2.79 48.83
CA PHE A 208 16.78 -3.32 48.57
C PHE A 208 17.83 -2.82 49.58
N GLN A 209 17.71 -1.58 50.08
CA GLN A 209 18.57 -1.05 51.14
C GLN A 209 18.37 -1.80 52.47
N ILE A 210 17.11 -2.11 52.83
CA ILE A 210 16.79 -2.97 53.99
C ILE A 210 17.39 -4.37 53.80
N GLY A 211 17.19 -4.97 52.62
CA GLY A 211 17.77 -6.28 52.29
C GLY A 211 19.29 -6.30 52.40
N ARG A 212 19.95 -5.26 51.88
CA ARG A 212 21.40 -5.05 52.02
C ARG A 212 21.82 -4.98 53.48
N ALA A 213 21.09 -4.24 54.31
CA ALA A 213 21.38 -4.13 55.74
C ALA A 213 21.26 -5.49 56.46
N HIS A 214 20.25 -6.30 56.11
CA HIS A 214 20.12 -7.66 56.63
C HIS A 214 21.28 -8.57 56.23
N ILE A 215 21.71 -8.53 54.96
CA ILE A 215 22.87 -9.32 54.48
C ILE A 215 24.14 -8.90 55.22
N LEU A 216 24.35 -7.59 55.40
CA LEU A 216 25.49 -7.06 56.17
C LEU A 216 25.44 -7.51 57.64
N ALA A 217 24.26 -7.49 58.27
CA ALA A 217 24.09 -7.98 59.63
C ALA A 217 24.40 -9.48 59.75
N PHE A 218 23.93 -10.30 58.80
CA PHE A 218 24.23 -11.72 58.73
C PHE A 218 25.73 -12.00 58.55
N LEU A 219 26.40 -11.24 57.67
CA LEU A 219 27.85 -11.37 57.45
C LEU A 219 28.69 -11.04 58.69
N ARG A 220 28.18 -10.25 59.64
CA ARG A 220 28.87 -9.94 60.90
C ARG A 220 28.87 -11.10 61.89
N THR A 221 27.88 -12.00 61.81
CA THR A 221 27.65 -13.06 62.80
C THR A 221 27.88 -14.47 62.23
N CYS A 222 27.98 -14.61 60.91
CA CYS A 222 28.18 -15.91 60.28
C CYS A 222 29.66 -16.30 60.22
N GLU A 223 30.01 -17.43 60.83
CA GLU A 223 31.38 -17.97 60.84
C GLU A 223 31.59 -19.10 59.81
N ILE A 224 30.51 -19.55 59.15
CA ILE A 224 30.55 -20.67 58.20
C ILE A 224 31.06 -20.15 56.83
N PRO A 225 32.27 -20.55 56.37
CA PRO A 225 32.91 -19.94 55.20
C PRO A 225 32.11 -20.02 53.89
N GLU A 226 31.41 -21.13 53.67
CA GLU A 226 30.56 -21.33 52.48
C GLU A 226 29.38 -20.37 52.47
N LYS A 227 28.71 -20.19 53.62
CA LYS A 227 27.59 -19.25 53.76
C LYS A 227 28.04 -17.81 53.67
N VAL A 228 29.23 -17.48 54.19
CA VAL A 228 29.85 -16.16 54.05
C VAL A 228 30.13 -15.84 52.58
N THR A 229 30.66 -16.81 51.83
CA THR A 229 30.95 -16.63 50.39
C THR A 229 29.66 -16.40 49.60
N ALA A 230 28.62 -17.21 49.83
CA ALA A 230 27.32 -17.03 49.20
C ALA A 230 26.66 -15.68 49.55
N ALA A 231 26.70 -15.27 50.83
CA ALA A 231 26.15 -14.00 51.28
C ALA A 231 26.91 -12.79 50.70
N LYS A 232 28.23 -12.88 50.52
CA LYS A 232 29.02 -11.84 49.82
C LYS A 232 28.64 -11.69 48.35
N ALA A 233 28.39 -12.81 47.66
CA ALA A 233 27.92 -12.78 46.28
C ALA A 233 26.53 -12.13 46.18
N GLN A 234 25.61 -12.50 47.08
CA GLN A 234 24.27 -11.90 47.16
C GLN A 234 24.33 -10.40 47.50
N LEU A 235 25.25 -9.98 48.37
CA LEU A 235 25.48 -8.57 48.69
C LEU A 235 25.90 -7.79 47.44
N ALA A 236 26.87 -8.31 46.67
CA ALA A 236 27.35 -7.66 45.47
C ALA A 236 26.25 -7.49 44.41
N ASP A 237 25.41 -8.52 44.20
CA ASP A 237 24.26 -8.45 43.30
C ASP A 237 23.22 -7.42 43.77
N THR A 238 22.92 -7.42 45.08
CA THR A 238 22.02 -6.44 45.70
C THR A 238 22.54 -5.01 45.54
N GLU A 239 23.83 -4.78 45.73
CA GLU A 239 24.47 -3.47 45.57
C GLU A 239 24.50 -3.01 44.10
N ALA A 240 24.67 -3.92 43.14
CA ALA A 240 24.55 -3.61 41.72
C ALA A 240 23.11 -3.19 41.39
N ARG A 241 22.11 -3.93 41.92
CA ARG A 241 20.70 -3.61 41.69
C ARG A 241 20.28 -2.26 42.29
N ILE A 242 20.82 -1.92 43.46
CA ILE A 242 20.63 -0.60 44.08
C ILE A 242 21.12 0.51 43.15
N LYS A 243 22.34 0.39 42.60
CA LYS A 243 22.90 1.40 41.68
C LYS A 243 22.05 1.58 40.42
N ASP A 244 21.54 0.50 39.85
CA ASP A 244 20.66 0.56 38.67
C ASP A 244 19.35 1.32 38.98
N ILE A 245 18.77 1.08 40.16
CA ILE A 245 17.55 1.76 40.59
C ILE A 245 17.81 3.25 40.86
N GLU A 246 18.92 3.58 41.52
CA GLU A 246 19.33 4.97 41.78
C GLU A 246 19.52 5.77 40.47
N GLU A 247 20.16 5.17 39.47
CA GLU A 247 20.31 5.80 38.16
C GLU A 247 18.97 5.95 37.43
N GLY A 248 18.07 4.98 37.59
CA GLY A 248 16.68 5.07 37.10
C GLY A 248 15.92 6.24 37.73
N ILE A 249 16.00 6.40 39.05
CA ILE A 249 15.42 7.52 39.80
C ILE A 249 15.99 8.85 39.33
N ARG A 250 17.32 8.93 39.12
CA ARG A 250 17.98 10.15 38.61
C ARG A 250 17.44 10.58 37.25
N LYS A 251 17.22 9.63 36.34
CA LYS A 251 16.62 9.90 35.01
C LYS A 251 15.17 10.36 35.12
N LEU A 252 14.38 9.72 35.97
CA LEU A 252 12.99 10.12 36.22
C LEU A 252 12.90 11.55 36.76
N ASN A 253 13.78 11.94 37.69
CA ASN A 253 13.84 13.31 38.21
C ASN A 253 14.17 14.34 37.12
N LEU A 254 15.04 14.01 36.17
CA LEU A 254 15.31 14.88 35.03
C LEU A 254 14.08 15.04 34.12
N TRP A 255 13.35 13.96 33.84
CA TRP A 255 12.14 14.02 33.03
C TRP A 255 11.02 14.78 33.71
N ILE A 256 10.82 14.58 35.02
CA ILE A 256 9.85 15.33 35.81
C ILE A 256 10.19 16.83 35.78
N ALA A 257 11.45 17.20 36.03
CA ALA A 257 11.88 18.60 36.02
C ALA A 257 11.67 19.28 34.65
N GLU A 258 11.92 18.56 33.56
CA GLU A 258 11.69 19.05 32.20
C GLU A 258 10.18 19.24 31.92
N ASP A 259 9.35 18.24 32.24
CA ASP A 259 7.90 18.31 32.06
C ASP A 259 7.29 19.44 32.92
N GLU A 260 7.79 19.66 34.15
CA GLU A 260 7.38 20.80 34.98
C GLU A 260 7.77 22.15 34.41
N ARG A 261 8.96 22.24 33.79
CA ARG A 261 9.43 23.47 33.14
C ARG A 261 8.54 23.83 31.96
N VAL A 262 8.15 22.83 31.16
CA VAL A 262 7.20 22.97 30.06
C VAL A 262 5.84 23.47 30.55
N LEU A 263 5.32 22.95 31.67
CA LEU A 263 4.05 23.43 32.26
C LEU A 263 4.15 24.84 32.86
N LYS A 264 5.32 25.24 33.35
CA LYS A 264 5.58 26.59 33.89
C LYS A 264 5.84 27.64 32.80
N GLY A 265 5.88 27.25 31.52
CA GLY A 265 6.13 28.13 30.38
C GLY A 265 7.54 28.73 30.37
N LYS A 266 8.53 28.01 30.90
CA LYS A 266 9.94 28.44 31.01
C LYS A 266 10.87 27.66 30.09
#